data_AF-A0A7S1QJU6-F1
#
_entry.id   AF-A0A7S1QJU6-F1
#
_cell.length_a   1.000
_cell.length_b   1.000
_cell.length_c   1.000
_cell.angle_alpha   90.00
_cell.angle_beta   90.00
_cell.angle_gamma   90.00
#
_symmetry.space_group_name_H-M   'P 1'
#
loop_
_entity.id
_entity.type
_entity.pdbx_description
1 polymer ?
#
loop_
_entity_poly.entity_id
_entity_poly.type
_entity_poly.pdbx_seq_one_letter_code
_entity_poly.pdbx_strand_id
1 'polypeptide(L)'
;AIPALGSHKESHWVIAVGPDAQPLDIRLTVDTSVVKNPEVGVNVDGERVFPDPSTEGNGKGDKVKAKLKQDFVWQKPFRAKITGLNKKNFYEVRPEHLSLENWYPATVVEQREDGLFKANVTIPDGSHGEKTVVYPAVNAEHIRVAEGSRPKLVVPRKTIVLLVPKSDPMHATLAIDGGELMTHFFARPTPAPAPNGGEQLSGRIPRTKVSLQVTKDRKLVTSSVGHDALARFLKGELRAVGQTCEPKKHSWTIEIGPYATHVIDLEKKYKSSKVLTLMVDGTILAEAAAEDLESPEGFWLCSFRLVGETCLEWEVYESDGNGRALDSKGTIEKVSQHQRECKVYLANGDNLTNARLSIDSLDFTSLVPSAPERKEEPLKIQSEALVMTY
;
A
#
# COMPACT_ATOMS: atom_id res chain seq x y z
N ALA A 1 -24.78 -6.45 43.77
CA ALA A 1 -24.04 -6.23 42.51
C ALA A 1 -25.03 -5.69 41.49
N ILE A 2 -24.83 -4.47 41.01
CA ILE A 2 -25.68 -3.86 39.98
C ILE A 2 -25.37 -4.62 38.67
N PRO A 3 -26.36 -5.15 37.93
CA PRO A 3 -26.10 -5.82 36.67
C PRO A 3 -25.39 -4.84 35.73
N ALA A 4 -24.28 -5.29 35.14
CA ALA A 4 -23.47 -4.50 34.23
C ALA A 4 -24.36 -3.89 33.14
N LEU A 5 -24.28 -2.56 32.99
CA LEU A 5 -24.79 -1.85 31.82
C LEU A 5 -24.32 -2.61 30.57
N GLY A 6 -25.23 -2.93 29.65
CA GLY A 6 -24.85 -3.65 28.43
C GLY A 6 -23.76 -2.91 27.65
N SER A 7 -22.89 -3.66 26.99
CA SER A 7 -21.83 -3.10 26.15
C SER A 7 -22.33 -2.85 24.74
N HIS A 8 -21.83 -1.78 24.13
CA HIS A 8 -22.01 -1.47 22.72
C HIS A 8 -20.63 -1.49 22.06
N LYS A 9 -20.50 -2.19 20.93
CA LYS A 9 -19.27 -2.21 20.13
C LYS A 9 -19.61 -1.70 18.74
N GLU A 10 -18.79 -0.76 18.27
CA GLU A 10 -18.77 -0.32 16.89
C GLU A 10 -17.39 -0.64 16.31
N SER A 11 -17.38 -1.20 15.11
CA SER A 11 -16.16 -1.47 14.36
C SER A 11 -16.33 -0.90 12.97
N HIS A 12 -15.32 -0.18 12.51
CA HIS A 12 -15.35 0.55 11.26
C HIS A 12 -14.03 0.34 10.53
N TRP A 13 -14.11 -0.18 9.32
CA TRP A 13 -12.96 -0.45 8.47
C TRP A 13 -13.12 0.32 7.15
N VAL A 14 -12.06 1.02 6.76
CA VAL A 14 -11.96 1.67 5.44
C VAL A 14 -10.81 1.03 4.70
N ILE A 15 -11.11 0.27 3.65
CA ILE A 15 -10.16 -0.67 3.02
C ILE A 15 -9.94 -0.29 1.56
N ALA A 16 -8.74 0.15 1.22
CA ALA A 16 -8.34 0.34 -0.18
C ALA A 16 -7.77 -0.98 -0.74
N VAL A 17 -8.37 -1.48 -1.82
CA VAL A 17 -8.03 -2.78 -2.41
C VAL A 17 -7.19 -2.58 -3.67
N GLY A 18 -6.01 -2.02 -3.47
CA GLY A 18 -5.13 -1.57 -4.55
C GLY A 18 -5.18 -0.05 -4.73
N PRO A 19 -4.30 0.49 -5.59
CA PRO A 19 -4.13 1.91 -5.76
C PRO A 19 -5.39 2.58 -6.33
N ASP A 20 -5.95 2.08 -7.42
CA ASP A 20 -7.02 2.81 -8.11
C ASP A 20 -8.45 2.50 -7.59
N ALA A 21 -8.59 1.50 -6.71
CA ALA A 21 -9.89 1.06 -6.21
C ALA A 21 -10.49 2.03 -5.19
N GLN A 22 -11.79 2.35 -5.34
CA GLN A 22 -12.54 3.07 -4.31
C GLN A 22 -12.45 2.32 -2.97
N PRO A 23 -12.11 3.03 -1.86
CA PRO A 23 -12.07 2.41 -0.55
C PRO A 23 -13.44 1.83 -0.17
N LEU A 24 -13.40 0.60 0.35
CA LEU A 24 -14.55 -0.10 0.90
C LEU A 24 -14.78 0.35 2.34
N ASP A 25 -15.96 0.91 2.65
CA ASP A 25 -16.38 1.29 4.01
C ASP A 25 -17.23 0.15 4.61
N ILE A 26 -16.74 -0.52 5.64
CA ILE A 26 -17.47 -1.56 6.38
C ILE A 26 -17.73 -1.06 7.79
N ARG A 27 -19.00 -1.06 8.21
CA ARG A 27 -19.40 -0.73 9.58
C ARG A 27 -20.15 -1.89 10.20
N LEU A 28 -19.70 -2.31 11.37
CA LEU A 28 -20.33 -3.29 12.21
C LEU A 28 -20.77 -2.61 13.51
N THR A 29 -22.02 -2.83 13.90
CA THR A 29 -22.54 -2.41 15.20
C THR A 29 -23.08 -3.61 15.93
N VAL A 30 -22.62 -3.81 17.16
CA VAL A 30 -23.08 -4.89 18.05
C VAL A 30 -23.62 -4.26 19.34
N ASP A 31 -24.88 -4.57 19.64
CA ASP A 31 -25.59 -4.06 20.80
C ASP A 31 -25.91 -5.19 21.77
N THR A 32 -25.32 -5.17 22.96
CA THR A 32 -25.56 -6.19 23.99
C THR A 32 -26.39 -5.66 25.17
N SER A 33 -27.08 -4.51 24.99
CA SER A 33 -28.00 -3.94 25.99
C SER A 33 -29.03 -4.96 26.50
N VAL A 34 -29.41 -5.92 25.66
CA VAL A 34 -30.19 -7.09 26.06
C VAL A 34 -29.25 -8.29 26.26
N VAL A 35 -28.91 -8.58 27.52
CA VAL A 35 -27.90 -9.54 28.05
C VAL A 35 -27.95 -10.98 27.47
N LYS A 36 -28.91 -11.34 26.62
CA LYS A 36 -29.02 -12.68 25.98
C LYS A 36 -29.33 -12.62 24.49
N ASN A 37 -29.38 -11.43 23.92
CA ASN A 37 -29.99 -11.17 22.64
C ASN A 37 -29.22 -10.05 21.93
N PRO A 38 -27.93 -10.25 21.63
CA PRO A 38 -27.16 -9.24 20.94
C PRO A 38 -27.82 -8.94 19.59
N GLU A 39 -27.95 -7.66 19.27
CA GLU A 39 -28.43 -7.21 17.98
C GLU A 39 -27.25 -6.68 17.17
N VAL A 40 -27.17 -7.14 15.92
CA VAL A 40 -26.08 -6.84 14.99
C VAL A 40 -26.64 -6.02 13.82
N GLY A 41 -25.91 -5.00 13.42
CA GLY A 41 -26.11 -4.28 12.16
C GLY A 41 -24.80 -4.27 11.37
N VAL A 42 -24.87 -4.52 10.07
CA VAL A 42 -23.71 -4.44 9.17
C VAL A 42 -24.06 -3.59 7.96
N ASN A 43 -23.27 -2.56 7.71
CA ASN A 43 -23.34 -1.71 6.53
C ASN A 43 -22.04 -1.80 5.74
N VAL A 44 -22.15 -1.82 4.42
CA VAL A 44 -21.01 -1.79 3.49
C VAL A 44 -21.27 -0.72 2.44
N ASP A 45 -20.36 0.23 2.29
CA ASP A 45 -20.46 1.38 1.36
C ASP A 45 -21.78 2.17 1.56
N GLY A 46 -22.24 2.25 2.81
CA GLY A 46 -23.51 2.88 3.19
C GLY A 46 -24.75 2.01 2.96
N GLU A 47 -24.63 0.87 2.30
CA GLU A 47 -25.71 -0.09 2.09
C GLU A 47 -25.80 -1.09 3.25
N ARG A 48 -27.02 -1.32 3.75
CA ARG A 48 -27.24 -2.30 4.83
C ARG A 48 -27.21 -3.72 4.28
N VAL A 49 -26.19 -4.47 4.65
CA VAL A 49 -26.04 -5.90 4.30
C VAL A 49 -26.59 -6.84 5.39
N PHE A 50 -26.77 -6.34 6.62
CA PHE A 50 -27.49 -7.05 7.68
C PHE A 50 -28.21 -6.10 8.64
N PRO A 51 -29.48 -6.36 9.02
CA PRO A 51 -30.36 -7.39 8.46
C PRO A 51 -30.67 -7.16 6.97
N ASP A 52 -30.87 -8.25 6.22
CA ASP A 52 -31.16 -8.20 4.79
C ASP A 52 -32.49 -7.44 4.54
N PRO A 53 -32.45 -6.27 3.88
CA PRO A 53 -33.64 -5.45 3.65
C PRO A 53 -34.71 -6.17 2.82
N SER A 54 -34.36 -7.17 2.02
CA SER A 54 -35.31 -7.91 1.17
C SER A 54 -36.18 -8.90 1.95
N THR A 55 -35.76 -9.31 3.15
CA THR A 55 -36.45 -10.32 3.96
C THR A 55 -37.53 -9.74 4.87
N GLU A 56 -37.63 -8.41 4.97
CA GLU A 56 -38.65 -7.72 5.76
C GLU A 56 -39.95 -7.58 4.93
N GLY A 57 -40.76 -8.63 4.94
CA GLY A 57 -42.02 -8.67 4.19
C GLY A 57 -42.96 -7.50 4.54
N ASN A 58 -43.18 -6.60 3.57
CA ASN A 58 -44.20 -5.53 3.45
C ASN A 58 -44.51 -4.62 4.66
N GLY A 59 -43.88 -4.83 5.82
CA GLY A 59 -44.15 -4.12 7.06
C GLY A 59 -42.99 -3.20 7.41
N LYS A 60 -42.94 -2.01 6.77
CA LYS A 60 -42.34 -0.74 7.22
C LYS A 60 -41.50 -0.77 8.53
N GLY A 61 -40.45 -1.56 8.56
CA GLY A 61 -39.58 -1.69 9.71
C GLY A 61 -38.21 -1.15 9.36
N ASP A 62 -37.88 0.07 9.80
CA ASP A 62 -36.52 0.62 9.72
C ASP A 62 -35.59 -0.04 10.75
N LYS A 63 -35.59 -1.38 10.85
CA LYS A 63 -34.75 -2.08 11.82
C LYS A 63 -33.30 -2.04 11.37
N VAL A 64 -32.51 -1.21 12.03
CA VAL A 64 -31.07 -1.06 11.73
C VAL A 64 -30.25 -2.24 12.27
N LYS A 65 -30.77 -3.00 13.24
CA LYS A 65 -30.10 -4.16 13.85
C LYS A 65 -31.06 -5.33 13.99
N ALA A 66 -30.53 -6.55 13.99
CA ALA A 66 -31.29 -7.77 14.24
C ALA A 66 -30.45 -8.84 14.94
N LYS A 67 -31.13 -9.85 15.51
CA LYS A 67 -30.45 -11.00 16.11
C LYS A 67 -29.91 -11.94 15.03
N LEU A 68 -28.71 -12.46 15.25
CA LEU A 68 -28.13 -13.49 14.41
C LEU A 68 -28.84 -14.83 14.63
N LYS A 69 -29.39 -15.40 13.55
CA LYS A 69 -29.94 -16.77 13.56
C LYS A 69 -28.86 -17.83 13.34
N GLN A 70 -27.78 -17.45 12.65
CA GLN A 70 -26.58 -18.21 12.33
C GLN A 70 -25.41 -17.23 12.23
N ASP A 71 -24.19 -17.74 12.09
CA ASP A 71 -23.02 -16.89 11.83
C ASP A 71 -23.28 -16.07 10.57
N PHE A 72 -23.00 -14.77 10.66
CA PHE A 72 -23.08 -13.90 9.50
C PHE A 72 -21.73 -13.88 8.80
N VAL A 73 -21.73 -14.19 7.51
CA VAL A 73 -20.55 -14.19 6.66
C VAL A 73 -20.83 -13.29 5.47
N TRP A 74 -20.07 -12.21 5.35
CA TRP A 74 -20.08 -11.35 4.18
C TRP A 74 -18.75 -11.46 3.46
N GLN A 75 -18.79 -11.53 2.13
CA GLN A 75 -17.61 -11.74 1.30
C GLN A 75 -17.60 -10.81 0.10
N LYS A 76 -16.43 -10.21 -0.19
CA LYS A 76 -16.21 -9.43 -1.41
C LYS A 76 -14.92 -9.87 -2.10
N PRO A 77 -15.00 -10.53 -3.27
CA PRO A 77 -13.82 -10.90 -4.02
C PRO A 77 -13.16 -9.66 -4.65
N PHE A 78 -11.85 -9.72 -4.78
CA PHE A 78 -11.05 -8.71 -5.48
C PHE A 78 -9.87 -9.35 -6.20
N ARG A 79 -9.28 -8.61 -7.14
CA ARG A 79 -8.09 -9.06 -7.87
C ARG A 79 -6.85 -8.63 -7.11
N ALA A 80 -5.99 -9.58 -6.77
CA ALA A 80 -4.65 -9.28 -6.28
C ALA A 80 -3.71 -8.93 -7.45
N LYS A 81 -2.56 -8.35 -7.10
CA LYS A 81 -1.50 -8.01 -8.05
C LYS A 81 -0.87 -9.30 -8.60
N ILE A 82 -0.72 -9.38 -9.91
CA ILE A 82 0.02 -10.49 -10.54
C ILE A 82 1.50 -10.45 -10.13
N THR A 83 2.13 -11.62 -10.07
CA THR A 83 3.59 -11.71 -9.90
C THR A 83 4.30 -11.12 -11.11
N GLY A 84 5.56 -10.71 -10.99
CA GLY A 84 6.36 -10.31 -12.17
C GLY A 84 5.88 -9.06 -12.94
N LEU A 85 4.91 -8.30 -12.41
CA LEU A 85 4.56 -6.98 -12.94
C LEU A 85 5.82 -6.10 -12.99
N ASN A 86 6.01 -5.36 -14.08
CA ASN A 86 7.19 -4.53 -14.37
C ASN A 86 8.52 -5.28 -14.45
N LYS A 87 8.55 -6.62 -14.44
CA LYS A 87 9.78 -7.39 -14.67
C LYS A 87 10.00 -7.57 -16.17
N LYS A 88 11.14 -7.07 -16.66
CA LYS A 88 11.52 -7.15 -18.08
C LYS A 88 11.48 -8.60 -18.56
N ASN A 89 10.75 -8.85 -19.65
CA ASN A 89 10.64 -10.15 -20.33
C ASN A 89 10.20 -11.31 -19.43
N PHE A 90 9.53 -11.04 -18.30
CA PHE A 90 9.00 -12.07 -17.43
C PHE A 90 7.83 -12.83 -18.07
N TYR A 91 7.12 -12.15 -18.98
CA TYR A 91 5.95 -12.68 -19.68
C TYR A 91 6.24 -12.85 -21.17
N GLU A 92 5.44 -13.68 -21.81
CA GLU A 92 5.22 -13.65 -23.25
C GLU A 92 3.77 -13.24 -23.53
N VAL A 93 3.59 -12.41 -24.56
CA VAL A 93 2.28 -11.97 -25.02
C VAL A 93 2.03 -12.52 -26.41
N ARG A 94 0.78 -12.94 -26.66
CA ARG A 94 0.28 -13.27 -28.00
C ARG A 94 -0.66 -12.16 -28.50
N PRO A 95 -0.19 -11.23 -29.34
CA PRO A 95 -1.02 -10.20 -29.94
C PRO A 95 -2.17 -10.78 -30.78
N GLU A 96 -3.40 -10.34 -30.54
CA GLU A 96 -4.59 -10.85 -31.26
C GLU A 96 -4.57 -10.55 -32.77
N HIS A 97 -3.93 -9.45 -33.17
CA HIS A 97 -3.86 -9.03 -34.58
C HIS A 97 -2.72 -9.68 -35.38
N LEU A 98 -1.81 -10.39 -34.70
CA LEU A 98 -0.75 -11.17 -35.35
C LEU A 98 -1.16 -12.64 -35.39
N SER A 99 -0.49 -13.44 -36.24
CA SER A 99 -0.77 -14.87 -36.38
C SER A 99 -0.94 -15.58 -35.03
N LEU A 100 -2.00 -16.38 -34.88
CA LEU A 100 -2.48 -16.98 -33.63
C LEU A 100 -1.49 -17.91 -32.88
N GLU A 101 -0.32 -18.18 -33.46
CA GLU A 101 0.66 -19.13 -32.92
C GLU A 101 1.88 -18.48 -32.29
N ASN A 102 2.15 -17.20 -32.59
CA ASN A 102 3.40 -16.55 -32.16
C ASN A 102 3.25 -15.88 -30.78
N TRP A 103 4.18 -16.22 -29.88
CA TRP A 103 4.33 -15.63 -28.57
C TRP A 103 5.62 -14.81 -28.56
N TYR A 104 5.55 -13.60 -28.03
CA TYR A 104 6.65 -12.64 -28.04
C TYR A 104 7.04 -12.23 -26.62
N PRO A 105 8.33 -12.08 -26.32
CA PRO A 105 8.79 -11.59 -25.01
C PRO A 105 8.12 -10.26 -24.66
N ALA A 106 7.71 -10.13 -23.41
CA ALA A 106 6.92 -9.00 -22.96
C ALA A 106 7.16 -8.62 -21.50
N THR A 107 6.94 -7.34 -21.23
CA THR A 107 6.88 -6.77 -19.88
C THR A 107 5.46 -6.28 -19.64
N VAL A 108 4.73 -6.92 -18.74
CA VAL A 108 3.42 -6.42 -18.31
C VAL A 108 3.65 -5.26 -17.35
N VAL A 109 3.21 -4.06 -17.75
CA VAL A 109 3.48 -2.81 -17.03
C VAL A 109 2.31 -2.32 -16.19
N GLU A 110 1.10 -2.78 -16.48
CA GLU A 110 -0.11 -2.34 -15.79
C GLU A 110 -1.15 -3.46 -15.75
N GLN A 111 -1.81 -3.62 -14.61
CA GLN A 111 -3.01 -4.46 -14.43
C GLN A 111 -4.20 -3.51 -14.24
N ARG A 112 -5.07 -3.43 -15.24
CA ARG A 112 -6.15 -2.43 -15.31
C ARG A 112 -7.37 -2.87 -14.49
N GLU A 113 -8.23 -1.91 -14.19
CA GLU A 113 -9.49 -2.15 -13.49
C GLU A 113 -10.54 -2.92 -14.31
N ASP A 114 -10.46 -2.86 -15.64
CA ASP A 114 -11.30 -3.66 -16.53
C ASP A 114 -10.87 -5.14 -16.59
N GLY A 115 -9.72 -5.49 -15.99
CA GLY A 115 -9.17 -6.85 -15.99
C GLY A 115 -8.25 -7.15 -17.16
N LEU A 116 -7.98 -6.16 -18.01
CA LEU A 116 -7.01 -6.23 -19.08
C LEU A 116 -5.63 -5.76 -18.58
N PHE A 117 -4.61 -5.97 -19.41
CA PHE A 117 -3.23 -5.66 -19.07
C PHE A 117 -2.61 -4.73 -20.11
N LYS A 118 -1.78 -3.79 -19.66
CA LYS A 118 -0.89 -3.06 -20.55
C LYS A 118 0.45 -3.78 -20.60
N ALA A 119 0.95 -4.03 -21.80
CA ALA A 119 2.21 -4.74 -21.98
C ALA A 119 3.11 -4.08 -23.04
N ASN A 120 4.41 -4.08 -22.79
CA ASN A 120 5.43 -3.74 -23.77
C ASN A 120 5.97 -5.04 -24.35
N VAL A 121 5.78 -5.27 -25.65
CA VAL A 121 6.07 -6.54 -26.33
C VAL A 121 7.19 -6.35 -27.35
N THR A 122 8.21 -7.19 -27.29
CA THR A 122 9.36 -7.15 -28.21
C THR A 122 9.09 -8.05 -29.41
N ILE A 123 8.94 -7.46 -30.60
CA ILE A 123 8.64 -8.18 -31.85
C ILE A 123 9.74 -7.95 -32.90
N PRO A 124 10.01 -8.92 -33.80
CA PRO A 124 10.93 -8.73 -34.91
C PRO A 124 10.48 -7.58 -35.83
N ASP A 125 11.43 -6.77 -36.30
CA ASP A 125 11.16 -5.63 -37.19
C ASP A 125 11.23 -5.96 -38.70
N GLY A 126 11.63 -7.19 -39.05
CA GLY A 126 11.81 -7.66 -40.42
C GLY A 126 13.21 -7.48 -41.01
N SER A 127 14.10 -6.74 -40.33
CA SER A 127 15.48 -6.43 -40.76
C SER A 127 16.53 -7.09 -39.85
N HIS A 128 16.20 -8.24 -39.24
CA HIS A 128 16.95 -8.87 -38.14
C HIS A 128 17.02 -8.04 -36.85
N GLY A 129 16.27 -6.94 -36.75
CA GLY A 129 16.15 -6.15 -35.53
C GLY A 129 14.93 -6.54 -34.70
N GLU A 130 14.87 -5.97 -33.51
CA GLU A 130 13.74 -6.06 -32.60
C GLU A 130 13.17 -4.67 -32.35
N LYS A 131 11.85 -4.56 -32.24
CA LYS A 131 11.17 -3.34 -31.81
C LYS A 131 10.22 -3.63 -30.66
N THR A 132 10.10 -2.68 -29.74
CA THR A 132 9.12 -2.77 -28.65
C THR A 132 7.82 -2.08 -29.07
N VAL A 133 6.71 -2.80 -28.97
CA VAL A 133 5.36 -2.28 -29.27
C VAL A 133 4.53 -2.29 -27.99
N VAL A 134 3.83 -1.19 -27.73
CA VAL A 134 2.95 -1.04 -26.56
C VAL A 134 1.56 -1.56 -26.91
N TYR A 135 1.08 -2.52 -26.13
CA TYR A 135 -0.27 -3.05 -26.19
C TYR A 135 -1.05 -2.53 -24.98
N PRO A 136 -2.00 -1.59 -25.15
CA PRO A 136 -2.68 -0.92 -24.04
C PRO A 136 -3.68 -1.81 -23.30
N ALA A 137 -4.13 -2.89 -23.94
CA ALA A 137 -5.16 -3.79 -23.44
C ALA A 137 -4.95 -5.21 -24.00
N VAL A 138 -4.46 -6.11 -23.16
CA VAL A 138 -4.18 -7.52 -23.48
C VAL A 138 -4.99 -8.39 -22.53
N ASN A 139 -5.71 -9.38 -23.05
CA ASN A 139 -6.44 -10.34 -22.22
C ASN A 139 -5.46 -11.26 -21.47
N ALA A 140 -5.79 -11.66 -20.23
CA ALA A 140 -4.99 -12.61 -19.46
C ALA A 140 -4.71 -13.93 -20.22
N GLU A 141 -5.66 -14.39 -21.04
CA GLU A 141 -5.51 -15.61 -21.85
C GLU A 141 -4.42 -15.51 -22.93
N HIS A 142 -4.03 -14.28 -23.28
CA HIS A 142 -2.99 -13.94 -24.23
C HIS A 142 -1.65 -13.63 -23.55
N ILE A 143 -1.53 -13.93 -22.26
CA ILE A 143 -0.31 -13.73 -21.47
C ILE A 143 0.08 -15.06 -20.82
N ARG A 144 1.38 -15.38 -20.85
CA ARG A 144 1.94 -16.53 -20.13
C ARG A 144 3.32 -16.20 -19.59
N VAL A 145 3.78 -16.92 -18.58
CA VAL A 145 5.15 -16.76 -18.05
C VAL A 145 6.15 -17.19 -19.13
N ALA A 146 7.23 -16.43 -19.34
CA ALA A 146 8.21 -16.72 -20.39
C ALA A 146 9.09 -17.96 -20.07
N GLU A 147 9.43 -18.12 -18.78
CA GLU A 147 10.31 -19.17 -18.29
C GLU A 147 9.56 -20.45 -17.87
N GLY A 148 10.26 -21.58 -17.90
CA GLY A 148 9.78 -22.86 -17.38
C GLY A 148 8.66 -23.49 -18.23
N SER A 149 7.58 -23.94 -17.59
CA SER A 149 6.45 -24.63 -18.22
C SER A 149 5.51 -23.71 -19.02
N ARG A 150 5.83 -22.40 -19.05
CA ARG A 150 5.05 -21.35 -19.72
C ARG A 150 3.55 -21.37 -19.38
N PRO A 151 3.18 -21.43 -18.09
CA PRO A 151 1.78 -21.42 -17.69
C PRO A 151 1.11 -20.11 -18.11
N LYS A 152 -0.17 -20.20 -18.52
CA LYS A 152 -1.02 -19.03 -18.75
C LYS A 152 -1.05 -18.16 -17.50
N LEU A 153 -1.17 -16.85 -17.68
CA LEU A 153 -1.30 -15.92 -16.57
C LEU A 153 -2.54 -16.24 -15.75
N VAL A 154 -2.33 -16.57 -14.47
CA VAL A 154 -3.41 -16.70 -13.49
C VAL A 154 -3.44 -15.40 -12.70
N VAL A 155 -4.56 -14.67 -12.79
CA VAL A 155 -4.78 -13.48 -11.97
C VAL A 155 -5.22 -13.94 -10.58
N PRO A 156 -4.42 -13.74 -9.53
CA PRO A 156 -4.80 -14.19 -8.20
C PRO A 156 -6.07 -13.47 -7.75
N ARG A 157 -7.07 -14.23 -7.32
CA ARG A 157 -8.28 -13.70 -6.70
C ARG A 157 -8.16 -13.86 -5.20
N LYS A 158 -8.50 -12.80 -4.48
CA LYS A 158 -8.53 -12.75 -3.02
C LYS A 158 -9.94 -12.38 -2.58
N THR A 159 -10.31 -12.71 -1.35
CA THR A 159 -11.65 -12.40 -0.83
C THR A 159 -11.55 -11.72 0.51
N ILE A 160 -12.16 -10.55 0.66
CA ILE A 160 -12.39 -9.96 1.98
C ILE A 160 -13.55 -10.73 2.61
N VAL A 161 -13.36 -11.20 3.84
CA VAL A 161 -14.34 -11.97 4.59
C VAL A 161 -14.59 -11.28 5.93
N LEU A 162 -15.81 -10.80 6.15
CA LEU A 162 -16.30 -10.39 7.46
C LEU A 162 -17.08 -11.56 8.06
N LEU A 163 -16.60 -12.08 9.19
CA LEU A 163 -17.28 -13.11 9.98
C LEU A 163 -17.79 -12.50 11.28
N VAL A 164 -19.09 -12.61 11.53
CA VAL A 164 -19.70 -12.26 12.82
C VAL A 164 -20.29 -13.53 13.43
N PRO A 165 -19.60 -14.14 14.43
CA PRO A 165 -20.08 -15.35 15.06
C PRO A 165 -21.42 -15.12 15.78
N LYS A 166 -22.38 -16.02 15.61
CA LYS A 166 -23.66 -15.96 16.33
C LYS A 166 -23.47 -16.12 17.83
N SER A 167 -22.61 -17.05 18.23
CA SER A 167 -22.36 -17.37 19.64
C SER A 167 -21.70 -16.20 20.38
N ASP A 168 -20.91 -15.41 19.66
CA ASP A 168 -20.21 -14.26 20.21
C ASP A 168 -19.97 -13.16 19.16
N PRO A 169 -20.98 -12.29 18.93
CA PRO A 169 -20.87 -11.25 17.91
C PRO A 169 -19.82 -10.19 18.22
N MET A 170 -19.33 -10.11 19.46
CA MET A 170 -18.31 -9.14 19.86
C MET A 170 -16.92 -9.47 19.29
N HIS A 171 -16.71 -10.74 18.92
CA HIS A 171 -15.47 -11.24 18.31
C HIS A 171 -15.60 -11.38 16.80
N ALA A 172 -16.26 -10.41 16.15
CA ALA A 172 -16.27 -10.33 14.71
C ALA A 172 -14.86 -10.11 14.16
N THR A 173 -14.54 -10.77 13.05
CA THR A 173 -13.22 -10.72 12.41
C THR A 173 -13.34 -10.30 10.95
N LEU A 174 -12.32 -9.59 10.48
CA LEU A 174 -12.17 -9.20 9.09
C LEU A 174 -10.85 -9.76 8.56
N ALA A 175 -10.94 -10.64 7.56
CA ALA A 175 -9.79 -11.39 7.04
C ALA A 175 -9.77 -11.43 5.51
N ILE A 176 -8.61 -11.75 4.96
CA ILE A 176 -8.36 -12.10 3.56
C ILE A 176 -8.38 -13.62 3.43
N ASP A 177 -9.14 -14.10 2.45
CA ASP A 177 -9.37 -15.51 2.14
C ASP A 177 -9.87 -16.35 3.33
N GLY A 178 -10.46 -15.69 4.34
CA GLY A 178 -10.95 -16.33 5.56
C GLY A 178 -9.86 -16.82 6.52
N GLY A 179 -8.60 -16.44 6.31
CA GLY A 179 -7.47 -16.92 7.13
C GLY A 179 -6.54 -15.83 7.66
N GLU A 180 -6.15 -14.86 6.82
CA GLU A 180 -5.16 -13.83 7.20
C GLU A 180 -5.86 -12.53 7.58
N LEU A 181 -5.65 -12.00 8.78
CA LEU A 181 -6.43 -10.87 9.24
C LEU A 181 -6.04 -9.56 8.57
N MET A 182 -7.01 -8.66 8.46
CA MET A 182 -6.86 -7.37 7.79
C MET A 182 -5.76 -6.50 8.42
N THR A 183 -5.51 -6.66 9.72
CA THR A 183 -4.48 -5.96 10.49
C THR A 183 -3.07 -6.20 9.92
N HIS A 184 -2.83 -7.32 9.23
CA HIS A 184 -1.54 -7.63 8.59
C HIS A 184 -1.30 -6.85 7.29
N PHE A 185 -2.32 -6.17 6.78
CA PHE A 185 -2.30 -5.44 5.52
C PHE A 185 -2.35 -3.92 5.69
N PHE A 186 -2.27 -3.42 6.92
CA PHE A 186 -2.21 -1.99 7.17
C PHE A 186 -1.02 -1.36 6.45
N ALA A 187 -1.32 -0.34 5.64
CA ALA A 187 -0.33 0.36 4.87
C ALA A 187 -0.67 1.84 4.71
N ARG A 188 0.38 2.64 4.48
CA ARG A 188 0.32 4.05 4.14
C ARG A 188 1.29 4.35 3.00
N PRO A 189 0.92 5.23 2.05
CA PRO A 189 1.84 5.62 0.99
C PRO A 189 3.03 6.42 1.55
N THR A 190 4.19 6.29 0.93
CA THR A 190 5.36 7.14 1.17
C THR A 190 5.90 7.67 -0.17
N PRO A 191 6.07 8.99 -0.34
CA PRO A 191 5.78 10.08 0.61
C PRO A 191 4.29 10.18 0.96
N ALA A 192 4.02 10.88 2.07
CA ALA A 192 2.66 11.16 2.52
C ALA A 192 1.87 11.92 1.44
N PRO A 193 0.54 11.71 1.34
CA PRO A 193 -0.35 12.50 0.51
C PRO A 193 -0.23 13.99 0.84
N ALA A 194 -0.27 14.86 -0.17
CA ALA A 194 -0.27 16.30 0.08
C ALA A 194 -1.58 16.68 0.81
N PRO A 195 -1.54 17.37 1.96
CA PRO A 195 -2.73 17.62 2.79
C PRO A 195 -3.82 18.44 2.09
N ASN A 196 -3.44 19.24 1.09
CA ASN A 196 -4.34 20.12 0.34
C ASN A 196 -4.47 19.74 -1.16
N GLY A 197 -3.92 18.58 -1.56
CA GLY A 197 -3.95 18.13 -2.94
C GLY A 197 -5.32 17.55 -3.28
N GLY A 198 -6.23 18.39 -3.77
CA GLY A 198 -7.42 17.91 -4.48
C GLY A 198 -7.00 16.93 -5.58
N GLU A 199 -7.66 15.77 -5.64
CA GLU A 199 -7.43 14.68 -6.61
C GLU A 199 -6.24 13.73 -6.38
N GLN A 200 -5.93 13.34 -5.14
CA GLN A 200 -5.20 12.07 -4.88
C GLN A 200 -6.12 10.85 -4.71
N LEU A 201 -7.37 10.92 -5.18
CA LEU A 201 -8.28 9.77 -5.25
C LEU A 201 -7.88 8.71 -6.27
N SER A 202 -6.86 8.95 -7.11
CA SER A 202 -6.36 7.89 -8.00
C SER A 202 -5.64 6.77 -7.24
N GLY A 203 -5.37 6.95 -5.94
CA GLY A 203 -4.65 6.04 -5.03
C GLY A 203 -3.37 5.40 -5.57
N ARG A 204 -2.84 5.94 -6.68
CA ARG A 204 -1.49 5.67 -7.14
C ARG A 204 -0.51 6.00 -6.03
N ILE A 205 0.38 5.07 -5.78
CA ILE A 205 1.48 5.26 -4.84
C ILE A 205 2.31 6.46 -5.33
N PRO A 206 2.51 7.49 -4.49
CA PRO A 206 3.31 8.64 -4.85
C PRO A 206 4.71 8.22 -5.30
N ARG A 207 5.15 8.78 -6.43
CA ARG A 207 6.46 8.48 -7.02
C ARG A 207 7.39 9.66 -6.78
N THR A 208 8.40 9.45 -5.96
CA THR A 208 9.49 10.43 -5.80
C THR A 208 10.47 10.27 -6.94
N LYS A 209 10.95 11.39 -7.48
CA LYS A 209 11.69 11.41 -8.74
C LYS A 209 12.99 12.17 -8.60
N VAL A 210 14.07 11.56 -9.05
CA VAL A 210 15.37 12.22 -9.25
C VAL A 210 15.68 12.17 -10.74
N SER A 211 15.90 13.34 -11.34
CA SER A 211 16.22 13.44 -12.76
C SER A 211 17.74 13.49 -12.94
N LEU A 212 18.24 12.67 -13.85
CA LEU A 212 19.63 12.54 -14.24
C LEU A 212 19.73 12.89 -15.72
N GLN A 213 20.66 13.77 -16.07
CA GLN A 213 20.93 14.16 -17.45
C GLN A 213 22.31 13.68 -17.85
N VAL A 214 22.40 13.02 -19.00
CA VAL A 214 23.65 12.49 -19.53
C VAL A 214 24.10 13.36 -20.70
N THR A 215 25.36 13.77 -20.71
CA THR A 215 25.92 14.55 -21.82
C THR A 215 25.92 13.74 -23.12
N LYS A 216 25.98 14.44 -24.26
CA LYS A 216 25.92 13.81 -25.59
C LYS A 216 27.04 12.79 -25.83
N ASP A 217 28.23 13.05 -25.27
CA ASP A 217 29.38 12.15 -25.32
C ASP A 217 29.31 11.00 -24.29
N ARG A 218 28.26 10.95 -23.47
CA ARG A 218 27.97 9.95 -22.43
C ARG A 218 28.99 9.87 -21.30
N LYS A 219 29.90 10.84 -21.19
CA LYS A 219 30.95 10.82 -20.17
C LYS A 219 30.52 11.42 -18.85
N LEU A 220 29.61 12.37 -18.86
CA LEU A 220 29.21 13.12 -17.68
C LEU A 220 27.72 12.97 -17.41
N VAL A 221 27.39 12.81 -16.13
CA VAL A 221 26.02 12.78 -15.61
C VAL A 221 25.84 13.94 -14.63
N THR A 222 24.75 14.69 -14.81
CA THR A 222 24.28 15.68 -13.83
C THR A 222 22.97 15.23 -13.20
N SER A 223 22.76 15.49 -11.91
CA SER A 223 21.50 15.16 -11.21
C SER A 223 20.75 16.42 -10.81
N SER A 224 19.44 16.31 -10.61
CA SER A 224 18.62 17.37 -10.00
C SER A 224 18.94 17.63 -8.53
N VAL A 225 19.76 16.77 -7.89
CA VAL A 225 20.17 16.88 -6.48
C VAL A 225 21.65 16.59 -6.25
N GLY A 226 22.15 16.94 -5.06
CA GLY A 226 23.53 16.66 -4.63
C GLY A 226 23.81 15.19 -4.29
N HIS A 227 25.05 14.93 -3.87
CA HIS A 227 25.56 13.60 -3.57
C HIS A 227 24.83 12.92 -2.40
N ASP A 228 24.61 13.64 -1.29
CA ASP A 228 23.98 13.09 -0.09
C ASP A 228 22.52 12.73 -0.37
N ALA A 229 21.78 13.68 -0.96
CA ALA A 229 20.38 13.47 -1.33
C ALA A 229 20.21 12.28 -2.29
N LEU A 230 21.06 12.15 -3.33
CA LEU A 230 21.00 10.99 -4.23
C LEU A 230 21.32 9.68 -3.49
N ALA A 231 22.35 9.66 -2.64
CA ALA A 231 22.71 8.46 -1.86
C ALA A 231 21.55 8.01 -0.97
N ARG A 232 20.94 8.95 -0.24
CA ARG A 232 19.79 8.73 0.64
C ARG A 232 18.58 8.25 -0.14
N PHE A 233 18.32 8.84 -1.30
CA PHE A 233 17.22 8.47 -2.19
C PHE A 233 17.33 7.01 -2.66
N LEU A 234 18.52 6.63 -3.15
CA LEU A 234 18.77 5.28 -3.66
C LEU A 234 18.71 4.20 -2.58
N LYS A 235 19.18 4.51 -1.36
CA LYS A 235 19.14 3.59 -0.21
C LYS A 235 17.79 3.58 0.51
N GLY A 236 16.93 4.57 0.25
CA GLY A 236 15.73 4.84 1.06
C GLY A 236 16.07 5.02 2.54
N GLU A 237 17.16 5.74 2.84
CA GLU A 237 17.72 5.85 4.20
C GLU A 237 16.70 6.35 5.22
N LEU A 238 16.66 5.71 6.40
CA LEU A 238 15.79 6.08 7.51
C LEU A 238 16.51 7.01 8.48
N ARG A 239 15.87 8.14 8.82
CA ARG A 239 16.37 9.06 9.84
C ARG A 239 15.30 9.42 10.86
N ALA A 240 15.73 9.65 12.10
CA ALA A 240 14.89 10.18 13.17
C ALA A 240 14.92 11.71 13.13
N VAL A 241 13.77 12.35 12.91
CA VAL A 241 13.67 13.82 12.89
C VAL A 241 13.40 14.34 14.30
N GLY A 242 12.47 13.72 15.02
CA GLY A 242 12.11 14.13 16.37
C GLY A 242 11.05 13.24 16.99
N GLN A 243 10.83 13.40 18.29
CA GLN A 243 9.75 12.74 19.01
C GLN A 243 9.23 13.63 20.13
N THR A 244 7.95 13.47 20.46
CA THR A 244 7.34 14.07 21.64
C THR A 244 6.65 13.00 22.47
N CYS A 245 6.84 13.08 23.79
CA CYS A 245 6.36 12.07 24.73
C CYS A 245 5.50 12.75 25.79
N GLU A 246 4.21 12.46 25.79
CA GLU A 246 3.24 12.91 26.79
C GLU A 246 2.49 11.69 27.37
N PRO A 247 1.92 11.78 28.57
CA PRO A 247 1.22 10.65 29.18
C PRO A 247 0.10 10.03 28.32
N LYS A 248 -0.51 10.84 27.44
CA LYS A 248 -1.64 10.44 26.60
C LYS A 248 -1.39 10.54 25.10
N LYS A 249 -0.20 11.00 24.70
CA LYS A 249 0.18 11.15 23.30
C LYS A 249 1.66 10.88 23.15
N HIS A 250 2.04 10.04 22.20
CA HIS A 250 3.42 9.86 21.79
C HIS A 250 3.50 10.09 20.28
N SER A 251 4.43 10.92 19.84
CA SER A 251 4.63 11.24 18.43
C SER A 251 6.06 10.94 18.03
N TRP A 252 6.22 10.31 16.86
CA TRP A 252 7.52 10.13 16.20
C TRP A 252 7.49 10.78 14.82
N THR A 253 8.53 11.51 14.49
CA THR A 253 8.76 12.04 13.14
C THR A 253 9.96 11.35 12.53
N ILE A 254 9.76 10.71 11.38
CA ILE A 254 10.82 10.01 10.63
C ILE A 254 10.95 10.58 9.22
N GLU A 255 12.12 10.39 8.63
CA GLU A 255 12.42 10.72 7.25
C GLU A 255 12.83 9.45 6.49
N ILE A 256 12.29 9.24 5.29
CA ILE A 256 12.61 8.14 4.37
C ILE A 256 13.21 8.74 3.10
N GLY A 257 14.49 8.50 2.86
CA GLY A 257 15.23 9.21 1.83
C GLY A 257 15.20 10.73 2.10
N PRO A 258 15.33 11.57 1.07
CA PRO A 258 15.28 13.03 1.22
C PRO A 258 13.90 13.66 0.97
N TYR A 259 12.88 12.90 0.60
CA TYR A 259 11.60 13.45 0.08
C TYR A 259 10.35 13.00 0.83
N ALA A 260 10.48 12.14 1.82
CA ALA A 260 9.34 11.64 2.57
C ALA A 260 9.57 11.86 4.06
N THR A 261 8.70 12.65 4.66
CA THR A 261 8.62 12.84 6.11
C THR A 261 7.29 12.28 6.57
N HIS A 262 7.32 11.48 7.64
CA HIS A 262 6.11 10.92 8.23
C HIS A 262 6.01 11.29 9.71
N VAL A 263 4.81 11.62 10.15
CA VAL A 263 4.46 11.81 11.56
C VAL A 263 3.57 10.66 12.00
N ILE A 264 4.03 9.89 12.98
CA ILE A 264 3.34 8.72 13.52
C ILE A 264 2.92 9.08 14.94
N ASP A 265 1.62 9.18 15.18
CA ASP A 265 1.04 9.59 16.46
C ASP A 265 0.28 8.42 17.10
N LEU A 266 0.56 8.13 18.36
CA LEU A 266 -0.25 7.26 19.20
C LEU A 266 -0.94 8.12 20.26
N GLU A 267 -2.27 8.04 20.34
CA GLU A 267 -3.09 8.85 21.25
C GLU A 267 -4.11 8.02 22.03
N LYS A 268 -4.31 8.38 23.31
CA LYS A 268 -5.40 7.89 24.15
C LYS A 268 -6.47 8.98 24.30
N LYS A 269 -7.46 8.98 23.40
CA LYS A 269 -8.54 9.99 23.36
C LYS A 269 -9.35 10.06 24.65
N TYR A 270 -9.65 8.90 25.26
CA TYR A 270 -10.51 8.81 26.45
C TYR A 270 -9.75 8.22 27.64
N LYS A 271 -9.78 8.91 28.80
CA LYS A 271 -9.02 8.52 30.01
C LYS A 271 -9.29 7.10 30.47
N SER A 272 -10.54 6.64 30.41
CA SER A 272 -10.98 5.33 30.89
C SER A 272 -11.06 4.25 29.81
N SER A 273 -10.82 4.60 28.54
CA SER A 273 -10.90 3.63 27.44
C SER A 273 -9.60 2.84 27.30
N LYS A 274 -9.70 1.58 26.88
CA LYS A 274 -8.55 0.77 26.44
C LYS A 274 -8.20 1.01 24.97
N VAL A 275 -9.05 1.74 24.24
CA VAL A 275 -8.88 2.05 22.82
C VAL A 275 -7.80 3.10 22.66
N LEU A 276 -6.85 2.83 21.76
CA LEU A 276 -5.83 3.76 21.32
C LEU A 276 -6.04 4.09 19.84
N THR A 277 -5.74 5.33 19.48
CA THR A 277 -5.76 5.81 18.10
C THR A 277 -4.32 5.93 17.62
N LEU A 278 -3.96 5.16 16.60
CA LEU A 278 -2.73 5.31 15.83
C LEU A 278 -3.03 6.08 14.55
N MET A 279 -2.33 7.19 14.35
CA MET A 279 -2.42 8.02 13.15
C MET A 279 -1.07 8.04 12.44
N VAL A 280 -1.13 8.15 11.12
CA VAL A 280 0.04 8.39 10.26
C VAL A 280 -0.30 9.57 9.38
N ASP A 281 0.51 10.62 9.45
CA ASP A 281 0.36 11.87 8.71
C ASP A 281 -1.02 12.53 8.95
N GLY A 282 -1.46 12.53 10.22
CA GLY A 282 -2.73 13.10 10.64
C GLY A 282 -3.97 12.26 10.27
N THR A 283 -3.80 11.13 9.58
CA THR A 283 -4.91 10.24 9.20
C THR A 283 -4.93 9.00 10.10
N ILE A 284 -6.10 8.67 10.64
CA ILE A 284 -6.29 7.47 11.48
C ILE A 284 -5.95 6.22 10.67
N LEU A 285 -4.98 5.46 11.17
CA LEU A 285 -4.61 4.14 10.66
C LEU A 285 -5.37 3.04 11.38
N ALA A 286 -5.41 3.11 12.71
CA ALA A 286 -6.16 2.19 13.55
C ALA A 286 -6.70 2.92 14.79
N GLU A 287 -7.94 2.63 15.18
CA GLU A 287 -8.51 3.05 16.45
C GLU A 287 -9.14 1.82 17.11
N ALA A 288 -8.40 1.19 18.01
CA ALA A 288 -8.71 -0.17 18.46
C ALA A 288 -8.15 -0.46 19.86
N ALA A 289 -8.77 -1.40 20.56
CA ALA A 289 -8.18 -2.03 21.74
C ALA A 289 -7.11 -3.06 21.33
N ALA A 290 -6.35 -3.56 22.30
CA ALA A 290 -5.27 -4.53 22.05
C ALA A 290 -5.82 -5.85 21.46
N GLU A 291 -6.94 -6.32 22.00
CA GLU A 291 -7.65 -7.53 21.58
C GLU A 291 -8.16 -7.47 20.14
N ASP A 292 -8.50 -6.28 19.62
CA ASP A 292 -8.98 -6.09 18.25
C ASP A 292 -7.84 -6.09 17.21
N LEU A 293 -6.59 -5.91 17.67
CA LEU A 293 -5.38 -5.91 16.86
C LEU A 293 -4.56 -7.20 17.00
N GLU A 294 -5.08 -8.17 17.75
CA GLU A 294 -4.37 -9.42 18.07
C GLU A 294 -3.03 -9.17 18.73
N SER A 295 -2.99 -8.11 19.54
CA SER A 295 -1.79 -7.79 20.28
C SER A 295 -1.48 -8.90 21.29
N PRO A 296 -0.20 -9.21 21.54
CA PRO A 296 0.17 -10.13 22.61
C PRO A 296 -0.40 -9.68 23.96
N GLU A 297 -0.69 -10.63 24.85
CA GLU A 297 -1.29 -10.34 26.15
C GLU A 297 -0.48 -9.29 26.95
N GLY A 298 -1.16 -8.25 27.43
CA GLY A 298 -0.53 -7.15 28.19
C GLY A 298 0.10 -6.04 27.32
N PHE A 299 0.04 -6.19 26.00
CA PHE A 299 0.61 -5.23 25.06
C PHE A 299 -0.46 -4.70 24.11
N TRP A 300 -0.24 -3.47 23.64
CA TRP A 300 -0.88 -2.96 22.44
C TRP A 300 0.20 -2.90 21.35
N LEU A 301 -0.02 -3.62 20.26
CA LEU A 301 0.90 -3.73 19.14
C LEU A 301 0.11 -3.51 17.86
N CYS A 302 0.54 -2.54 17.06
CA CYS A 302 0.04 -2.33 15.71
C CYS A 302 1.20 -2.35 14.72
N SER A 303 1.10 -3.23 13.73
CA SER A 303 2.05 -3.32 12.63
C SER A 303 1.44 -2.74 11.37
N PHE A 304 2.24 -2.00 10.59
CA PHE A 304 1.82 -1.47 9.30
C PHE A 304 3.03 -1.30 8.38
N ARG A 305 2.79 -0.94 7.12
CA ARG A 305 3.85 -0.68 6.15
C ARG A 305 3.77 0.74 5.58
N LEU A 306 4.92 1.37 5.41
CA LEU A 306 5.06 2.54 4.53
C LEU A 306 5.48 2.05 3.16
N VAL A 307 4.68 2.32 2.12
CA VAL A 307 4.87 1.76 0.76
C VAL A 307 5.03 2.89 -0.25
N GLY A 308 6.10 2.85 -1.04
CA GLY A 308 6.46 3.92 -1.97
C GLY A 308 7.09 3.42 -3.26
N GLU A 309 7.19 4.33 -4.23
CA GLU A 309 8.02 4.15 -5.42
C GLU A 309 9.08 5.25 -5.53
N THR A 310 10.30 4.85 -5.83
CA THR A 310 11.36 5.75 -6.28
C THR A 310 11.53 5.62 -7.78
N CYS A 311 11.78 6.75 -8.46
CA CYS A 311 12.05 6.80 -9.88
C CYS A 311 13.33 7.58 -10.17
N LEU A 312 14.29 6.91 -10.82
CA LEU A 312 15.38 7.60 -11.50
C LEU A 312 14.95 7.85 -12.93
N GLU A 313 14.78 9.11 -13.28
CA GLU A 313 14.52 9.51 -14.64
C GLU A 313 15.84 9.89 -15.30
N TRP A 314 16.14 9.29 -16.44
CA TRP A 314 17.35 9.54 -17.20
C TRP A 314 16.99 10.24 -18.51
N GLU A 315 17.44 11.46 -18.67
CA GLU A 315 17.43 12.16 -19.95
C GLU A 315 18.75 11.84 -20.68
N VAL A 316 18.65 11.10 -21.78
CA VAL A 316 19.80 10.61 -22.55
C VAL A 316 19.66 11.01 -24.01
N TYR A 317 20.80 11.27 -24.66
CA TYR A 317 20.80 11.42 -26.12
C TYR A 317 20.59 10.07 -26.79
N GLU A 318 19.66 10.04 -27.75
CA GLU A 318 19.35 8.86 -28.55
C GLU A 318 20.56 8.46 -29.40
N SER A 319 20.62 7.20 -29.82
CA SER A 319 21.65 6.72 -30.74
C SER A 319 21.06 6.22 -32.04
N ASP A 320 21.80 6.41 -33.13
CA ASP A 320 21.54 5.69 -34.38
C ASP A 320 21.97 4.21 -34.28
N GLY A 321 21.70 3.44 -35.34
CA GLY A 321 22.10 2.02 -35.43
C GLY A 321 23.61 1.77 -35.38
N ASN A 322 24.44 2.81 -35.53
CA ASN A 322 25.90 2.74 -35.41
C ASN A 322 26.39 3.17 -34.00
N GLY A 323 25.48 3.44 -33.06
CA GLY A 323 25.81 3.90 -31.72
C GLY A 323 26.21 5.36 -31.62
N ARG A 324 26.10 6.16 -32.70
CA ARG A 324 26.42 7.60 -32.67
C ARG A 324 25.29 8.36 -31.99
N ALA A 325 25.62 9.27 -31.10
CA ALA A 325 24.63 10.10 -30.41
C ALA A 325 23.99 11.11 -31.37
N LEU A 326 22.66 11.12 -31.41
CA LEU A 326 21.82 12.07 -32.14
C LEU A 326 21.66 13.38 -31.35
N ASP A 327 21.04 14.40 -31.95
CA ASP A 327 20.67 15.64 -31.25
C ASP A 327 19.32 15.53 -30.51
N SER A 328 18.56 14.46 -30.77
CA SER A 328 17.35 14.12 -30.03
C SER A 328 17.68 13.51 -28.66
N LYS A 329 16.78 13.74 -27.71
CA LYS A 329 16.85 13.18 -26.35
C LYS A 329 15.64 12.31 -26.10
N GLY A 330 15.87 11.22 -25.38
CA GLY A 330 14.84 10.35 -24.84
C GLY A 330 14.88 10.33 -23.31
N THR A 331 13.77 9.93 -22.71
CA THR A 331 13.64 9.76 -21.27
C THR A 331 13.48 8.28 -20.92
N ILE A 332 14.29 7.80 -19.99
CA ILE A 332 14.24 6.42 -19.48
C ILE A 332 13.96 6.47 -17.98
N GLU A 333 12.90 5.79 -17.54
CA GLU A 333 12.59 5.68 -16.11
C GLU A 333 13.07 4.34 -15.54
N LYS A 334 13.75 4.38 -14.39
CA LYS A 334 14.01 3.21 -13.55
C LYS A 334 13.22 3.35 -12.27
N VAL A 335 12.11 2.63 -12.20
CA VAL A 335 11.20 2.62 -11.05
C VAL A 335 11.55 1.46 -10.13
N SER A 336 11.66 1.74 -8.83
CA SER A 336 11.87 0.75 -7.78
C SER A 336 10.78 0.90 -6.73
N GLN A 337 10.17 -0.22 -6.34
CA GLN A 337 9.22 -0.24 -5.23
C GLN A 337 9.99 -0.44 -3.93
N HIS A 338 9.60 0.26 -2.88
CA HIS A 338 10.12 0.04 -1.54
C HIS A 338 9.00 -0.04 -0.52
N GLN A 339 9.25 -0.81 0.54
CA GLN A 339 8.35 -0.94 1.68
C GLN A 339 9.17 -0.93 2.97
N ARG A 340 8.63 -0.31 4.00
CA ARG A 340 9.21 -0.27 5.35
C ARG A 340 8.19 -0.81 6.33
N GLU A 341 8.55 -1.83 7.10
CA GLU A 341 7.68 -2.38 8.14
C GLU A 341 7.79 -1.53 9.41
N CYS A 342 6.68 -1.00 9.88
CA CYS A 342 6.58 -0.21 11.10
C CYS A 342 5.83 -1.00 12.18
N LYS A 343 6.33 -0.99 13.41
CA LYS A 343 5.67 -1.58 14.57
C LYS A 343 5.62 -0.57 15.69
N VAL A 344 4.40 -0.20 16.09
CA VAL A 344 4.15 0.62 17.28
C VAL A 344 3.74 -0.28 18.42
N TYR A 345 4.49 -0.20 19.50
CA TYR A 345 4.38 -1.08 20.65
C TYR A 345 4.20 -0.26 21.92
N LEU A 346 3.28 -0.68 22.78
CA LEU A 346 3.06 -0.11 24.09
C LEU A 346 2.83 -1.23 25.12
N ALA A 347 3.66 -1.25 26.15
CA ALA A 347 3.41 -2.05 27.34
C ALA A 347 2.55 -1.24 28.32
N ASN A 348 1.47 -1.84 28.84
CA ASN A 348 0.53 -1.22 29.77
C ASN A 348 -0.13 0.08 29.24
N GLY A 349 -1.38 -0.02 28.80
CA GLY A 349 -2.12 1.03 28.07
C GLY A 349 -2.45 2.35 28.80
N ASP A 350 -1.89 2.61 29.97
CA ASP A 350 -2.23 3.79 30.78
C ASP A 350 -1.28 4.97 30.61
N ASN A 351 -0.02 4.73 30.24
CA ASN A 351 0.96 5.79 30.04
C ASN A 351 1.71 5.63 28.71
N LEU A 352 1.46 6.55 27.77
CA LEU A 352 2.04 6.49 26.44
C LEU A 352 3.51 6.92 26.37
N THR A 353 4.11 7.45 27.44
CA THR A 353 5.53 7.88 27.42
C THR A 353 6.49 6.73 27.10
N ASN A 354 6.09 5.49 27.38
CA ASN A 354 6.88 4.28 27.15
C ASN A 354 6.54 3.57 25.82
N ALA A 355 5.68 4.17 24.99
CA ALA A 355 5.44 3.65 23.66
C ALA A 355 6.75 3.65 22.86
N ARG A 356 6.91 2.68 21.95
CA ARG A 356 8.08 2.53 21.10
C ARG A 356 7.65 2.36 19.65
N LEU A 357 8.45 2.91 18.76
CA LEU A 357 8.36 2.70 17.32
C LEU A 357 9.60 1.94 16.86
N SER A 358 9.41 0.90 16.06
CA SER A 358 10.48 0.28 15.28
C SER A 358 10.15 0.29 13.80
N ILE A 359 11.15 0.51 12.96
CA ILE A 359 11.06 0.47 11.50
C ILE A 359 12.11 -0.52 10.97
N ASP A 360 11.68 -1.51 10.19
CA ASP A 360 12.51 -2.62 9.69
C ASP A 360 13.33 -3.29 10.82
N SER A 361 12.69 -3.51 11.96
CA SER A 361 13.29 -4.06 13.20
C SER A 361 14.32 -3.16 13.90
N LEU A 362 14.55 -1.93 13.42
CA LEU A 362 15.36 -0.92 14.11
C LEU A 362 14.47 -0.06 15.00
N ASP A 363 14.80 0.05 16.29
CA ASP A 363 14.12 0.99 17.19
C ASP A 363 14.37 2.44 16.76
N PHE A 364 13.37 3.30 16.92
CA PHE A 364 13.47 4.73 16.58
C PHE A 364 14.71 5.40 17.20
N THR A 365 15.07 5.06 18.43
CA THR A 365 16.24 5.63 19.14
C THR A 365 17.58 5.20 18.52
N SER A 366 17.58 4.15 17.70
CA SER A 366 18.76 3.64 16.99
C SER A 366 18.89 4.19 15.57
N LEU A 367 17.92 4.99 15.09
CA LEU A 367 18.01 5.63 13.79
C LEU A 367 19.01 6.78 13.80
N VAL A 368 19.62 7.04 12.65
CA VAL A 368 20.51 8.21 12.48
C VAL A 368 19.67 9.48 12.63
N PRO A 369 20.04 10.44 13.50
CA PRO A 369 19.33 11.70 13.62
C PRO A 369 19.33 12.47 12.28
N SER A 370 18.21 13.09 11.94
CA SER A 370 18.13 13.94 10.75
C SER A 370 18.96 15.20 11.00
N ALA A 371 19.90 15.46 10.09
CA ALA A 371 20.67 16.69 10.06
C ALA A 371 19.91 17.73 9.21
N PRO A 372 20.04 19.04 9.52
CA PRO A 372 19.50 20.08 8.66
C PRO A 372 19.97 19.87 7.22
N GLU A 373 19.05 20.02 6.26
CA GLU A 373 19.35 19.82 4.85
C GLU A 373 20.48 20.78 4.43
N ARG A 374 21.63 20.20 4.09
CA ARG A 374 22.74 20.97 3.56
C ARG A 374 22.37 21.34 2.12
N LYS A 375 22.47 22.63 1.79
CA LYS A 375 22.39 23.06 0.39
C LYS A 375 23.61 22.51 -0.34
N GLU A 376 23.38 21.47 -1.13
CA GLU A 376 24.37 20.89 -2.04
C GLU A 376 24.13 21.40 -3.45
N GLU A 377 25.22 21.56 -4.21
CA GLU A 377 25.10 21.78 -5.64
C GLU A 377 24.59 20.49 -6.32
N PRO A 378 23.85 20.61 -7.44
CA PRO A 378 23.51 19.49 -8.29
C PRO A 378 24.73 18.60 -8.57
N LEU A 379 24.58 17.28 -8.38
CA LEU A 379 25.64 16.31 -8.67
C LEU A 379 26.14 16.50 -10.10
N LYS A 380 27.46 16.49 -10.27
CA LYS A 380 28.14 16.45 -11.58
C LYS A 380 29.30 15.47 -11.50
N ILE A 381 29.15 14.30 -12.13
CA ILE A 381 30.09 13.18 -11.97
C ILE A 381 30.31 12.47 -13.31
N GLN A 382 31.48 11.84 -13.47
CA GLN A 382 31.73 10.96 -14.62
C GLN A 382 30.81 9.73 -14.56
N SER A 383 30.36 9.25 -15.72
CA SER A 383 29.41 8.14 -15.82
C SER A 383 29.94 6.85 -15.17
N GLU A 384 31.22 6.56 -15.34
CA GLU A 384 31.90 5.40 -14.76
C GLU A 384 32.00 5.51 -13.24
N ALA A 385 32.27 6.72 -12.73
CA ALA A 385 32.35 6.97 -11.30
C ALA A 385 30.96 6.90 -10.64
N LEU A 386 29.89 7.27 -11.34
CA LEU A 386 28.51 7.09 -10.85
C LEU A 386 28.22 5.60 -10.60
N VAL A 387 28.53 4.73 -11.57
CA VAL A 387 28.31 3.28 -11.47
C VAL A 387 29.15 2.63 -10.36
N MET A 388 30.36 3.13 -10.10
CA MET A 388 31.20 2.61 -9.02
C MET A 388 30.75 3.07 -7.62
N THR A 389 30.02 4.20 -7.55
CA THR A 389 29.66 4.85 -6.28
C THR A 389 28.27 4.45 -5.80
N TYR A 390 27.33 4.21 -6.73
CA TYR A 390 25.91 3.99 -6.48
C TYR A 390 25.41 2.75 -7.22
#